data_AF-A0A5U0JD77-F1
#
_entry.id   AF-A0A5U0JD77-F1
#
_cell.length_a   1.000
_cell.length_b   1.000
_cell.length_c   1.000
_cell.angle_alpha   90.00
_cell.angle_beta   90.00
_cell.angle_gamma   90.00
#
_symmetry.space_group_name_H-M   'P 1'
#
loop_
_entity.id
_entity.type
_entity.pdbx_description
1 polymer ?
#
loop_
_entity_poly.entity_id
_entity_poly.type
_entity_poly.pdbx_seq_one_letter_code
_entity_poly.pdbx_strand_id
1 'polypeptide(L)'
;MNRFMISVFFISAFFISGCSTSGNQHLKKETSQSLQSKIIKNKTTKSEIITALGEPRTRTTLDSGNEEWTYTMDNNQFDATTFIPVIGLLTGGSQTQAKTLEIEFKGETVSKWTFSENNSKMKTGLIQ
;
A
#
# COMPACT_ATOMS: atom_id res chain seq x y z
N MET A 1 -33.57 -14.55 -30.92
CA MET A 1 -32.63 -14.83 -29.82
C MET A 1 -31.26 -14.15 -29.95
N ASN A 2 -30.86 -13.58 -31.11
CA ASN A 2 -29.54 -12.93 -31.25
C ASN A 2 -29.38 -11.52 -30.63
N ARG A 3 -30.47 -10.78 -30.37
CA ARG A 3 -30.38 -9.40 -29.85
C ARG A 3 -30.15 -9.34 -28.33
N PHE A 4 -30.68 -10.32 -27.60
CA PHE A 4 -30.48 -10.44 -26.16
C PHE A 4 -29.05 -10.88 -25.80
N MET A 5 -28.44 -11.76 -26.62
CA MET A 5 -27.08 -12.25 -26.38
C MET A 5 -26.01 -11.15 -26.57
N ILE A 6 -26.19 -10.24 -27.53
CA ILE A 6 -25.29 -9.10 -27.75
C ILE A 6 -25.39 -8.09 -26.59
N SER A 7 -26.57 -7.91 -26.03
CA SER A 7 -26.81 -6.98 -24.92
C SER A 7 -26.17 -7.43 -23.60
N VAL A 8 -26.08 -8.74 -23.35
CA VAL A 8 -25.43 -9.30 -22.15
C VAL A 8 -23.90 -9.17 -22.23
N PHE A 9 -23.32 -9.27 -23.42
CA PHE A 9 -21.86 -9.11 -23.62
C PHE A 9 -21.38 -7.67 -23.40
N PHE A 10 -22.21 -6.67 -23.72
CA PHE A 10 -21.90 -5.25 -23.49
C PHE A 10 -22.05 -4.81 -22.02
N ILE A 11 -22.99 -5.41 -21.28
CA ILE A 11 -23.24 -5.08 -19.86
C ILE A 11 -22.16 -5.64 -18.94
N SER A 12 -21.52 -6.76 -19.30
CA SER A 12 -20.51 -7.40 -18.46
C SER A 12 -19.14 -6.69 -18.44
N ALA A 13 -18.90 -5.69 -19.30
CA ALA A 13 -17.60 -5.04 -19.45
C ALA A 13 -17.36 -3.86 -18.47
N PHE A 14 -18.35 -3.45 -17.67
CA PHE A 14 -18.32 -2.16 -16.97
C PHE A 14 -17.82 -2.17 -15.51
N PHE A 15 -17.33 -3.30 -14.99
CA PHE A 15 -16.98 -3.42 -13.56
C PHE A 15 -15.54 -3.88 -13.29
N ILE A 16 -14.58 -3.51 -14.15
CA ILE A 16 -13.17 -3.79 -13.86
C ILE A 16 -12.56 -2.56 -13.19
N SER A 17 -12.76 -2.44 -11.87
CA SER A 17 -11.95 -1.51 -11.08
C SER A 17 -10.53 -2.08 -10.93
N GLY A 18 -9.55 -1.41 -11.51
CA GLY A 18 -8.14 -1.75 -11.33
C GLY A 18 -7.67 -1.31 -9.94
N CYS A 19 -7.62 -2.25 -8.99
CA CYS A 19 -6.91 -2.04 -7.72
C CYS A 19 -5.61 -2.84 -7.78
N SER A 20 -4.48 -2.15 -7.76
CA SER A 20 -3.16 -2.79 -7.73
C SER A 20 -2.53 -2.50 -6.38
N THR A 21 -2.29 -3.54 -5.59
CA THR A 21 -1.53 -3.44 -4.35
C THR A 21 -0.31 -4.33 -4.40
N SER A 22 0.81 -3.84 -3.89
CA SER A 22 2.08 -4.54 -3.87
C SER A 22 2.84 -4.23 -2.58
N GLY A 23 3.80 -5.10 -2.25
CA GLY A 23 4.52 -5.02 -0.98
C GLY A 23 3.70 -5.55 0.19
N ASN A 24 4.01 -5.06 1.39
CA ASN A 24 3.51 -5.62 2.64
C ASN A 24 2.04 -5.25 2.88
N GLN A 25 1.14 -6.24 2.75
CA GLN A 25 -0.30 -6.01 2.89
C GLN A 25 -0.75 -5.71 4.32
N HIS A 26 0.03 -6.11 5.34
CA HIS A 26 -0.28 -5.78 6.74
C HIS A 26 -0.17 -4.28 6.96
N LEU A 27 0.83 -3.62 6.37
CA LEU A 27 1.00 -2.16 6.44
C LEU A 27 -0.18 -1.36 5.85
N LYS A 28 -0.96 -1.94 4.92
CA LYS A 28 -2.06 -1.22 4.25
C LYS A 28 -3.03 -0.59 5.26
N LYS A 29 -3.35 -1.31 6.33
CA LYS A 29 -4.30 -0.87 7.37
C LYS A 29 -3.64 -0.21 8.58
N GLU A 30 -2.32 -0.20 8.63
CA GLU A 30 -1.58 0.39 9.76
C GLU A 30 -1.47 1.91 9.60
N THR A 31 -1.50 2.61 10.72
CA THR A 31 -1.30 4.05 10.87
C THR A 31 -0.19 4.29 11.87
N SER A 32 0.31 5.53 11.95
CA SER A 32 1.30 5.89 12.97
C SER A 32 0.80 5.53 14.39
N GLN A 33 -0.47 5.77 14.68
CA GLN A 33 -1.12 5.49 15.96
C GLN A 33 -1.26 3.98 16.23
N SER A 34 -1.67 3.18 15.24
CA SER A 34 -1.78 1.73 15.45
C SER A 34 -0.40 1.11 15.65
N LEU A 35 0.62 1.57 14.92
CA LEU A 35 2.00 1.12 15.08
C LEU A 35 2.60 1.54 16.42
N GLN A 36 2.30 2.74 16.94
CA GLN A 36 2.70 3.16 18.29
C GLN A 36 2.22 2.19 19.38
N SER A 37 1.02 1.62 19.22
CA SER A 37 0.47 0.64 20.17
C SER A 37 1.10 -0.76 20.04
N LYS A 38 1.67 -1.10 18.87
CA LYS A 38 2.25 -2.42 18.55
C LYS A 38 3.77 -2.48 18.74
N ILE A 39 4.45 -1.37 18.47
CA ILE A 39 5.92 -1.25 18.42
C ILE A 39 6.40 -0.41 19.59
N ILE A 40 6.67 -1.08 20.71
CA ILE A 40 7.15 -0.47 21.93
C ILE A 40 8.67 -0.61 21.99
N LYS A 41 9.35 0.53 22.00
CA LYS A 41 10.81 0.60 22.12
C LYS A 41 11.33 -0.19 23.32
N ASN A 42 12.42 -0.93 23.11
CA ASN A 42 13.09 -1.81 24.07
C ASN A 42 12.20 -2.94 24.65
N LYS A 43 11.03 -3.22 24.05
CA LYS A 43 10.14 -4.29 24.49
C LYS A 43 9.74 -5.22 23.35
N THR A 44 9.23 -4.65 22.25
CA THR A 44 8.80 -5.44 21.10
C THR A 44 10.01 -6.12 20.47
N THR A 45 9.86 -7.40 20.18
CA THR A 45 10.90 -8.28 19.65
C THR A 45 10.80 -8.45 18.13
N LYS A 46 11.89 -8.88 17.50
CA LYS A 46 11.91 -9.29 16.09
C LYS A 46 10.78 -10.28 15.76
N SER A 47 10.59 -11.30 16.59
CA SER A 47 9.56 -12.33 16.39
C SER A 47 8.13 -11.77 16.46
N GLU A 48 7.86 -10.85 17.38
CA GLU A 48 6.55 -10.19 17.47
C GLU A 48 6.28 -9.32 16.24
N ILE A 49 7.31 -8.62 15.73
CA ILE A 49 7.20 -7.85 14.49
C ILE A 49 6.88 -8.77 13.30
N ILE A 50 7.62 -9.88 13.13
CA ILE A 50 7.34 -10.85 12.05
C ILE A 50 5.93 -11.43 12.20
N THR A 51 5.48 -11.71 13.41
CA THR A 51 4.13 -12.24 13.66
C THR A 51 3.05 -11.22 13.28
N ALA A 52 3.27 -9.94 13.58
CA ALA A 52 2.30 -8.87 13.34
C ALA A 52 2.28 -8.37 11.89
N LEU A 53 3.45 -8.25 11.27
CA LEU A 53 3.63 -7.58 9.97
C LEU A 53 4.11 -8.53 8.87
N GLY A 54 4.51 -9.76 9.19
CA GLY A 54 5.15 -10.67 8.25
C GLY A 54 6.62 -10.32 8.01
N GLU A 55 7.17 -10.85 6.92
CA GLU A 55 8.57 -10.61 6.53
C GLU A 55 8.79 -9.18 6.01
N PRO A 56 9.90 -8.51 6.39
CA PRO A 56 10.26 -7.22 5.82
C PRO A 56 10.68 -7.35 4.36
N ARG A 57 10.65 -6.22 3.65
CA ARG A 57 11.16 -6.15 2.28
C ARG A 57 12.69 -6.27 2.25
N THR A 58 13.37 -5.63 3.20
CA THR A 58 14.83 -5.69 3.34
C THR A 58 15.22 -5.81 4.80
N ARG A 59 16.35 -6.48 5.02
CA ARG A 59 17.06 -6.55 6.31
C ARG A 59 18.50 -6.15 6.05
N THR A 60 18.99 -5.15 6.77
CA THR A 60 20.33 -4.58 6.59
C THR A 60 21.03 -4.54 7.94
N THR A 61 22.29 -4.95 7.99
CA THR A 61 23.13 -4.72 9.17
C THR A 61 23.80 -3.36 9.04
N LEU A 62 23.60 -2.50 10.03
CA LEU A 62 24.22 -1.17 10.12
C LEU A 62 25.67 -1.30 10.61
N ASP A 63 26.49 -0.27 10.37
CA ASP A 63 27.88 -0.22 10.85
C ASP A 63 28.00 -0.32 12.38
N SER A 64 26.93 0.03 13.10
CA SER A 64 26.82 -0.13 14.56
C SER A 64 26.66 -1.58 15.01
N GLY A 65 26.47 -2.53 14.08
CA GLY A 65 26.11 -3.92 14.35
C GLY A 65 24.61 -4.14 14.60
N ASN A 66 23.81 -3.08 14.61
CA ASN A 66 22.34 -3.19 14.71
C ASN A 66 21.73 -3.68 13.39
N GLU A 67 20.54 -4.24 13.45
CA GLU A 67 19.78 -4.61 12.26
C GLU A 67 18.69 -3.58 11.97
N GLU A 68 18.56 -3.17 10.72
CA GLU A 68 17.46 -2.36 10.24
C GLU A 68 16.58 -3.17 9.30
N TRP A 69 15.29 -3.18 9.56
CA TRP A 69 14.29 -3.83 8.73
C TRP A 69 13.40 -2.78 8.08
N THR A 70 13.22 -2.87 6.77
CA THR A 70 12.37 -1.95 6.01
C THR A 70 11.16 -2.70 5.46
N TYR A 71 9.98 -2.16 5.72
CA TYR A 71 8.71 -2.61 5.18
C TYR A 71 8.17 -1.52 4.27
N THR A 72 7.74 -1.90 3.07
CA THR A 72 7.09 -0.98 2.14
C THR A 72 5.80 -1.56 1.60
N MET A 73 4.84 -0.69 1.33
CA MET A 73 3.56 -1.04 0.71
C MET A 73 3.16 0.06 -0.25
N ASP A 74 2.78 -0.33 -1.45
CA ASP A 74 2.24 0.56 -2.48
C ASP A 74 0.84 0.07 -2.86
N ASN A 75 -0.12 0.99 -2.88
CA ASN A 75 -1.50 0.72 -3.25
C ASN A 75 -2.00 1.80 -4.20
N ASN A 76 -2.24 1.42 -5.45
CA ASN A 76 -2.82 2.27 -6.48
C ASN A 76 -4.25 1.83 -6.79
N GLN A 77 -5.18 2.78 -6.71
CA GLN A 77 -6.59 2.56 -6.96
C GLN A 77 -7.06 3.54 -8.03
N PHE A 78 -7.46 3.01 -9.18
CA PHE A 78 -7.99 3.82 -10.28
C PHE A 78 -9.45 4.20 -10.04
N ASP A 79 -9.80 5.44 -10.37
CA ASP A 79 -11.19 5.90 -10.38
C ASP A 79 -11.96 5.18 -11.50
N ALA A 80 -13.23 4.87 -11.26
CA ALA A 80 -14.07 4.19 -12.26
C ALA A 80 -14.25 5.01 -13.55
N THR A 81 -14.21 6.35 -13.45
CA THR A 81 -14.33 7.27 -14.60
C THR A 81 -13.17 7.11 -15.58
N THR A 82 -11.98 6.71 -15.11
CA THR A 82 -10.77 6.51 -15.93
C THR A 82 -10.98 5.51 -17.07
N PHE A 83 -11.88 4.54 -16.90
CA PHE A 83 -12.12 3.49 -17.90
C PHE A 83 -13.23 3.84 -18.91
N ILE A 84 -13.89 5.00 -18.79
CA ILE A 84 -14.93 5.45 -19.73
C ILE A 84 -14.26 6.11 -20.94
N PRO A 85 -14.48 5.64 -22.17
CA PRO A 85 -13.94 6.30 -23.37
C PRO A 85 -14.38 7.77 -23.46
N VAL A 86 -13.48 8.65 -23.94
CA VAL A 86 -13.65 10.12 -24.04
C VAL A 86 -13.77 10.85 -22.70
N ILE A 87 -14.72 10.48 -21.85
CA ILE A 87 -14.96 11.13 -20.55
C ILE A 87 -13.85 10.83 -19.54
N GLY A 88 -13.28 9.61 -19.55
CA GLY A 88 -12.18 9.23 -18.68
C GLY A 88 -10.87 9.99 -18.95
N LEU A 89 -10.67 10.49 -20.17
CA LEU A 89 -9.56 11.40 -20.49
C LEU A 89 -9.76 12.80 -19.89
N LEU A 90 -11.00 13.15 -19.50
CA LEU A 90 -11.35 14.47 -18.96
C LEU A 90 -11.53 14.44 -17.43
N THR A 91 -12.05 13.33 -16.88
CA THR A 91 -12.43 13.23 -15.46
C THR A 91 -11.84 12.01 -14.75
N GLY A 92 -10.98 11.25 -15.42
CA GLY A 92 -10.27 10.12 -14.83
C GLY A 92 -9.22 10.54 -13.80
N GLY A 93 -8.80 9.55 -13.03
CA GLY A 93 -7.78 9.69 -12.00
C GLY A 93 -7.41 8.37 -11.31
N SER A 94 -6.48 8.49 -10.37
CA SER A 94 -6.12 7.42 -9.45
C SER A 94 -5.68 7.98 -8.09
N GLN A 95 -5.82 7.17 -7.06
CA GLN A 95 -5.26 7.41 -5.75
C GLN A 95 -4.12 6.43 -5.49
N THR A 96 -2.94 6.95 -5.18
CA THR A 96 -1.78 6.16 -4.79
C THR A 96 -1.49 6.38 -3.32
N GLN A 97 -1.29 5.29 -2.59
CA GLN A 97 -0.85 5.28 -1.20
C GLN A 97 0.47 4.51 -1.12
N ALA A 98 1.50 5.13 -0.56
CA ALA A 98 2.78 4.51 -0.27
C ALA A 98 3.04 4.59 1.24
N LYS A 99 3.40 3.47 1.86
CA LYS A 99 3.74 3.38 3.29
C LYS A 99 5.11 2.76 3.45
N THR A 100 5.94 3.37 4.29
CA THR A 100 7.25 2.85 4.65
C THR A 100 7.38 2.82 6.16
N LEU A 101 7.74 1.66 6.69
CA LEU A 101 8.08 1.46 8.09
C LEU A 101 9.51 0.93 8.17
N GLU A 102 10.36 1.67 8.87
CA GLU A 102 11.73 1.29 9.17
C GLU A 102 11.83 0.99 10.66
N ILE A 103 12.44 -0.13 11.00
CA ILE A 103 12.61 -0.57 12.38
C ILE A 103 14.06 -0.95 12.57
N GLU A 104 14.74 -0.25 13.47
CA GLU A 104 16.07 -0.60 13.93
C GLU A 104 15.96 -1.48 15.18
N PHE A 105 16.73 -2.55 15.22
CA PHE A 105 16.83 -3.50 16.31
C PHE A 105 18.23 -3.47 16.91
N LYS A 106 18.29 -3.44 18.23
CA LYS A 106 19.52 -3.70 19.00
C LYS A 106 19.39 -5.09 19.64
N GLY A 107 20.11 -6.06 19.10
CA GLY A 107 19.89 -7.47 19.42
C GLY A 107 18.48 -7.89 18.97
N GLU A 108 17.68 -8.41 19.90
CA GLU A 108 16.34 -8.95 19.60
C GLU A 108 15.20 -7.93 19.73
N THR A 109 15.46 -6.71 20.22
CA THR A 109 14.40 -5.73 20.54
C THR A 109 14.54 -4.44 19.73
N VAL A 110 13.41 -3.77 19.53
CA VAL A 110 13.33 -2.50 18.79
C VAL A 110 14.07 -1.39 19.52
N SER A 111 15.03 -0.75 18.87
CA SER A 111 15.76 0.42 19.39
C SER A 111 15.16 1.75 18.89
N LYS A 112 14.75 1.80 17.62
CA LYS A 112 14.17 2.96 16.95
C LYS A 112 13.24 2.48 15.85
N TRP A 113 12.24 3.28 15.52
CA TRP A 113 11.43 3.06 14.32
C TRP A 113 10.92 4.38 13.77
N THR A 114 10.63 4.38 12.47
CA THR A 114 10.09 5.52 11.73
C THR A 114 9.02 5.01 10.78
N PHE A 115 7.91 5.74 10.70
CA PHE A 115 6.83 5.44 9.77
C PHE A 115 6.52 6.67 8.94
N SER A 116 6.42 6.48 7.63
CA SER A 116 5.99 7.51 6.69
C SER A 116 4.86 6.97 5.83
N GLU A 117 3.89 7.85 5.56
CA GLU A 117 2.76 7.58 4.70
C GLU A 117 2.63 8.73 3.71
N ASN A 118 2.58 8.40 2.43
CA ASN A 118 2.37 9.34 1.34
C ASN A 118 1.09 8.96 0.59
N ASN A 119 0.16 9.90 0.52
CA ASN A 119 -1.08 9.76 -0.22
C ASN A 119 -1.07 10.80 -1.34
N SER A 120 -1.20 10.36 -2.58
CA SER A 120 -1.29 11.22 -3.74
C SER A 120 -2.53 10.90 -4.57
N LYS A 121 -3.12 11.93 -5.16
CA LYS A 121 -4.20 11.79 -6.14
C LYS A 121 -3.70 12.31 -7.47
N MET A 122 -3.66 11.44 -8.46
CA MET A 122 -3.37 11.83 -9.84
C MET A 122 -4.70 12.04 -10.55
N LYS A 123 -4.88 13.22 -11.13
CA LYS A 123 -5.96 13.45 -12.11
C LYS A 123 -5.39 13.23 -13.49
N THR A 124 -6.08 12.47 -14.33
CA THR A 124 -5.70 12.28 -15.73
C THR A 124 -6.44 13.24 -16.66
N GLY A 125 -7.28 14.13 -16.11
CA GLY A 125 -8.10 15.08 -16.84
C GLY A 125 -7.31 16.21 -17.50
N LEU A 126 -7.61 16.49 -18.78
CA LEU A 126 -7.07 17.64 -19.54
C LEU A 126 -7.60 19.01 -19.09
N ILE A 127 -8.53 19.04 -18.15
CA ILE A 127 -9.03 20.24 -17.47
C ILE A 127 -8.45 20.27 -16.05
N GLN A 128 -7.39 21.05 -15.86
CA GLN A 128 -6.72 21.19 -14.57
C GLN A 128 -7.40 22.23 -13.68
#